data_AF-A0A7S2NWF0-F1
#
_entry.id   AF-A0A7S2NWF0-F1
#
_cell.length_a   1.000
_cell.length_b   1.000
_cell.length_c   1.000
_cell.angle_alpha   90.00
_cell.angle_beta   90.00
_cell.angle_gamma   90.00
#
_symmetry.space_group_name_H-M   'P 1'
#
loop_
_entity.id
_entity.type
_entity.pdbx_description
1 polymer ?
#
loop_
_entity_poly.entity_id
_entity_poly.type
_entity_poly.pdbx_seq_one_letter_code
_entity_poly.pdbx_strand_id
1 'polypeptide(L)'
;MSSSETVPFAVIDRTYQPTPETAQLLQEIGGVEALKRMTSIFYTRVFRNPHLKVFFHNEQDPHAERLANWVAEKMGGVTERELQDFKKEEESTKQADELNEEKKAGPDESKNLNFEEEINREDEVACTPTCEEDQCPFVSVRGVTKSGIKQCPIWIAKHPWTYEREVHRPMIDAPIYIQNEYNGQMEETTTVVHDRSSAHFAGWHCIKRPKDDIGQHFMLDDCRAWMRLHFWACRSAGLFYTPDYHGIKDIDGALTQVNGNSDSNKPKEALSKETQIKFEQWYTRFLGHFVRVYERQAPPFTLTEAEWSADVNCLRAYVEALEQGLHGMEDVVDVTFDLEAIGLMEPAERRERVRYLKRSGWPYNTTG
;
A
#
# COMPACT_ATOMS: atom_id res chain seq x y z
N MET A 1 -13.85 7.05 30.88
CA MET A 1 -12.91 6.95 29.75
C MET A 1 -13.68 7.36 28.52
N SER A 2 -13.27 8.41 27.81
CA SER A 2 -13.88 8.79 26.53
C SER A 2 -13.79 7.60 25.60
N SER A 3 -14.90 7.20 24.96
CA SER A 3 -14.86 6.22 23.89
C SER A 3 -13.90 6.75 22.84
N SER A 4 -12.72 6.14 22.70
CA SER A 4 -11.77 6.44 21.65
C SER A 4 -12.52 6.38 20.32
N GLU A 5 -12.70 7.52 19.68
CA GLU A 5 -13.37 7.59 18.39
C GLU A 5 -12.59 6.74 17.40
N THR A 6 -13.25 5.70 16.87
CA THR A 6 -12.63 4.79 15.91
C THR A 6 -12.55 5.48 14.55
N VAL A 7 -11.40 5.39 13.87
CA VAL A 7 -11.28 5.90 12.51
C VAL A 7 -12.23 5.11 11.59
N PRO A 8 -13.07 5.79 10.77
CA PRO A 8 -13.96 5.13 9.84
C PRO A 8 -13.23 4.17 8.88
N PHE A 9 -13.89 3.07 8.54
CA PHE A 9 -13.39 2.11 7.55
C PHE A 9 -14.42 1.95 6.43
N ALA A 10 -14.38 2.87 5.46
CA ALA A 10 -15.36 2.95 4.39
C ALA A 10 -15.02 1.99 3.25
N VAL A 11 -15.95 1.07 2.93
CA VAL A 11 -15.82 0.16 1.79
C VAL A 11 -17.08 0.24 0.94
N ILE A 12 -16.94 0.73 -0.29
CA ILE A 12 -18.03 0.89 -1.28
C ILE A 12 -17.72 -0.01 -2.46
N ASP A 13 -18.70 -0.83 -2.88
CA ASP A 13 -18.52 -1.77 -4.01
C ASP A 13 -17.27 -2.66 -3.89
N ARG A 14 -16.97 -3.12 -2.66
CA ARG A 14 -15.77 -3.92 -2.30
C ARG A 14 -14.44 -3.20 -2.46
N THR A 15 -14.46 -1.88 -2.66
CA THR A 15 -13.26 -1.04 -2.73
C THR A 15 -13.21 -0.15 -1.52
N TYR A 16 -12.09 -0.18 -0.81
CA TYR A 16 -11.84 0.77 0.27
C TYR A 16 -11.81 2.21 -0.27
N GLN A 17 -12.45 3.13 0.45
CA GLN A 17 -12.50 4.55 0.13
C GLN A 17 -11.77 5.35 1.22
N PRO A 18 -10.79 6.21 0.88
CA PRO A 18 -10.17 7.09 1.84
C PRO A 18 -11.18 8.10 2.39
N THR A 19 -11.01 8.52 3.64
CA THR A 19 -11.84 9.54 4.29
C THR A 19 -10.95 10.67 4.84
N PRO A 20 -11.51 11.85 5.16
CA PRO A 20 -10.75 12.93 5.80
C PRO A 20 -10.03 12.47 7.08
N GLU A 21 -10.68 11.62 7.88
CA GLU A 21 -10.12 11.07 9.13
C GLU A 21 -8.93 10.15 8.86
N THR A 22 -8.95 9.37 7.77
CA THR A 22 -7.81 8.51 7.42
C THR A 22 -6.64 9.33 6.89
N ALA A 23 -6.92 10.44 6.20
CA ALA A 23 -5.90 11.36 5.72
C ALA A 23 -5.25 12.12 6.89
N GLN A 24 -6.06 12.53 7.87
CA GLN A 24 -5.57 13.09 9.13
C GLN A 24 -4.71 12.06 9.89
N LEU A 25 -5.16 10.81 10.02
CA LEU A 25 -4.39 9.75 10.67
C LEU A 25 -3.03 9.54 9.99
N LEU A 26 -2.95 9.63 8.66
CA LEU A 26 -1.67 9.57 7.94
C LEU A 26 -0.73 10.69 8.37
N GLN A 27 -1.22 11.92 8.52
CA GLN A 27 -0.40 13.03 9.02
C GLN A 27 0.06 12.78 10.47
N GLU A 28 -0.85 12.31 11.33
CA GLU A 28 -0.57 12.04 12.74
C GLU A 28 0.51 10.97 12.95
N ILE A 29 0.59 9.94 12.09
CA ILE A 29 1.65 8.91 12.18
C ILE A 29 3.00 9.37 11.61
N GLY A 30 3.08 10.58 11.05
CA GLY A 30 4.29 11.12 10.42
C GLY A 30 4.37 10.94 8.90
N GLY A 31 3.22 10.81 8.23
CA GLY A 31 3.09 10.81 6.78
C GLY A 31 3.64 9.56 6.08
N VAL A 32 3.86 9.69 4.77
CA VAL A 32 4.39 8.61 3.92
C VAL A 32 5.76 8.11 4.39
N GLU A 33 6.59 8.98 4.99
CA GLU A 33 7.90 8.59 5.50
C GLU A 33 7.81 7.60 6.66
N ALA A 34 6.76 7.69 7.48
CA ALA A 34 6.51 6.69 8.52
C ALA A 34 6.14 5.32 7.93
N LEU A 35 5.35 5.32 6.86
CA LEU A 35 5.01 4.11 6.11
C LEU A 35 6.24 3.53 5.40
N LYS A 36 7.11 4.35 4.79
CA LYS A 36 8.36 3.89 4.16
C LYS A 36 9.30 3.22 5.16
N ARG A 37 9.41 3.75 6.38
CA ARG A 37 10.17 3.09 7.45
C ARG A 37 9.58 1.73 7.79
N MET A 38 8.27 1.66 8.00
CA MET A 38 7.57 0.41 8.31
C MET A 38 7.75 -0.62 7.18
N THR A 39 7.53 -0.25 5.92
CA THR A 39 7.63 -1.18 4.80
C THR A 39 9.07 -1.62 4.53
N SER A 40 10.06 -0.75 4.79
CA SER A 40 11.49 -1.13 4.71
C SER A 40 11.84 -2.22 5.72
N ILE A 41 11.35 -2.08 6.96
CA ILE A 41 11.51 -3.10 8.00
C ILE A 41 10.80 -4.40 7.57
N PHE A 42 9.57 -4.29 7.07
CA PHE A 42 8.80 -5.43 6.59
C PHE A 42 9.58 -6.21 5.51
N TYR A 43 10.02 -5.57 4.43
CA TYR A 43 10.72 -6.27 3.35
C TYR A 43 12.08 -6.83 3.78
N THR A 44 12.79 -6.17 4.70
CA THR A 44 14.01 -6.72 5.31
C THR A 44 13.75 -8.08 5.95
N ARG A 45 12.59 -8.28 6.58
CA ARG A 45 12.18 -9.57 7.16
C ARG A 45 11.69 -10.55 6.11
N VAL A 46 10.90 -10.09 5.14
CA VAL A 46 10.41 -10.94 4.05
C VAL A 46 11.56 -11.61 3.30
N PHE A 47 12.61 -10.86 2.95
CA PHE A 47 13.75 -11.41 2.19
C PHE A 47 14.58 -12.42 2.99
N ARG A 48 14.48 -12.40 4.32
CA ARG A 48 15.11 -13.40 5.19
C ARG A 48 14.25 -14.63 5.39
N ASN A 49 12.93 -14.51 5.25
CA ASN A 49 12.02 -15.61 5.45
C ASN A 49 12.05 -16.56 4.24
N PRO A 50 12.47 -17.84 4.42
CA PRO A 50 12.57 -18.80 3.32
C PRO A 50 11.25 -19.05 2.58
N HIS A 51 10.12 -18.98 3.27
CA HIS A 51 8.80 -19.24 2.71
C HIS A 51 8.31 -18.06 1.84
N LEU A 52 8.58 -16.81 2.23
CA LEU A 52 8.12 -15.64 1.46
C LEU A 52 9.12 -15.13 0.42
N LYS A 53 10.44 -15.32 0.63
CA LYS A 53 11.47 -14.78 -0.29
C LYS A 53 11.37 -15.34 -1.71
N VAL A 54 10.77 -16.52 -1.88
CA VAL A 54 10.60 -17.18 -3.18
C VAL A 54 9.68 -16.43 -4.13
N PHE A 55 8.85 -15.50 -3.63
CA PHE A 55 7.99 -14.65 -4.45
C PHE A 55 8.71 -13.43 -5.03
N PHE A 56 9.98 -13.19 -4.68
CA PHE A 56 10.71 -11.99 -5.07
C PHE A 56 11.87 -12.35 -5.99
N HIS A 57 11.76 -12.00 -7.27
CA HIS A 57 12.84 -12.20 -8.23
C HIS A 57 14.06 -11.36 -7.85
N ASN A 58 13.87 -10.05 -7.69
CA ASN A 58 14.89 -9.08 -7.34
C ASN A 58 14.57 -8.43 -5.98
N GLU A 59 15.49 -8.58 -5.02
CA GLU A 59 15.37 -7.99 -3.68
C GLU A 59 15.77 -6.50 -3.67
N GLN A 60 16.41 -6.02 -4.74
CA GLN A 60 16.84 -4.63 -4.89
C GLN A 60 15.75 -3.73 -5.50
N ASP A 61 14.62 -4.27 -5.97
CA ASP A 61 13.54 -3.41 -6.44
C ASP A 61 12.99 -2.56 -5.29
N PRO A 62 12.42 -1.37 -5.56
CA PRO A 62 11.89 -0.47 -4.54
C PRO A 62 10.54 -0.94 -3.96
N HIS A 63 10.45 -2.21 -3.55
CA HIS A 63 9.24 -2.84 -3.00
C HIS A 63 8.68 -2.07 -1.80
N ALA A 64 9.56 -1.65 -0.89
CA ALA A 64 9.19 -0.90 0.31
C ALA A 64 8.54 0.44 -0.02
N GLU A 65 9.15 1.21 -0.92
CA GLU A 65 8.65 2.51 -1.34
C GLU A 65 7.31 2.39 -2.07
N ARG A 66 7.20 1.45 -3.01
CA ARG A 66 5.94 1.17 -3.73
C ARG A 66 4.79 0.83 -2.80
N LEU A 67 5.03 -0.05 -1.82
CA LEU A 67 4.02 -0.42 -0.84
C LEU A 67 3.65 0.75 0.08
N ALA A 68 4.62 1.54 0.54
CA ALA A 68 4.36 2.69 1.41
C ALA A 68 3.52 3.76 0.70
N ASN A 69 3.87 4.10 -0.54
CA ASN A 69 3.12 5.05 -1.36
C ASN A 69 1.69 4.55 -1.62
N TRP A 70 1.54 3.25 -1.88
CA TRP A 70 0.22 2.64 -2.03
C TRP A 70 -0.63 2.74 -0.75
N VAL A 71 -0.07 2.44 0.42
CA VAL A 71 -0.80 2.58 1.69
C VAL A 71 -1.16 4.04 1.96
N ALA A 72 -0.24 4.98 1.71
CA ALA A 72 -0.48 6.42 1.88
C ALA A 72 -1.63 6.91 0.98
N GLU A 73 -1.65 6.47 -0.28
CA GLU A 73 -2.75 6.71 -1.23
C GLU A 73 -4.07 6.16 -0.68
N LYS A 74 -4.07 4.94 -0.12
CA LYS A 74 -5.25 4.37 0.56
C LYS A 74 -5.61 5.07 1.85
N MET A 75 -4.80 5.97 2.38
CA MET A 75 -5.21 6.83 3.49
C MET A 75 -5.77 8.17 3.01
N GLY A 76 -5.73 8.48 1.72
CA GLY A 76 -6.07 9.81 1.17
C GLY A 76 -4.88 10.77 1.19
N GLY A 77 -3.66 10.24 1.37
CA GLY A 77 -2.44 11.02 1.25
C GLY A 77 -2.12 11.36 -0.19
N VAL A 78 -1.71 12.60 -0.40
CA VAL A 78 -1.07 13.06 -1.64
C VAL A 78 0.36 12.54 -1.62
N THR A 79 0.80 11.89 -2.70
CA THR A 79 2.17 11.38 -2.80
C THR A 79 3.18 12.53 -2.93
N GLU A 80 4.44 12.29 -2.56
CA GLU A 80 5.53 13.27 -2.74
C GLU A 80 5.61 13.76 -4.20
N ARG A 81 5.31 12.86 -5.14
CA ARG A 81 5.28 13.17 -6.56
C ARG A 81 4.12 14.09 -6.93
N GLU A 82 2.93 13.82 -6.42
CA GLU A 82 1.77 14.68 -6.65
C GLU A 82 2.01 16.07 -6.04
N LEU A 83 2.65 16.15 -4.87
CA LEU A 83 3.11 17.43 -4.32
C LEU A 83 4.12 18.13 -5.24
N GLN A 84 5.04 17.40 -5.87
CA GLN A 84 5.97 17.97 -6.85
C GLN A 84 5.26 18.44 -8.12
N ASP A 85 4.26 17.70 -8.59
CA ASP A 85 3.49 18.05 -9.78
C ASP A 85 2.60 19.27 -9.50
N PHE A 86 1.96 19.36 -8.33
CA PHE A 86 1.26 20.56 -7.88
C PHE A 86 2.19 21.78 -7.74
N LYS A 87 3.41 21.60 -7.21
CA LYS A 87 4.40 22.68 -7.14
C LYS A 87 4.82 23.17 -8.52
N LYS A 88 5.05 22.26 -9.47
CA LYS A 88 5.39 22.62 -10.85
C LYS A 88 4.25 23.35 -11.55
N GLU A 89 3.01 22.92 -11.31
CA GLU A 89 1.83 23.60 -11.85
C GLU A 89 1.69 25.01 -11.26
N GLU A 90 1.86 25.16 -9.95
CA GLU A 90 1.87 26.46 -9.26
C GLU A 90 2.98 27.39 -9.79
N GLU A 91 4.20 26.87 -9.99
CA GLU A 91 5.32 27.61 -10.59
C GLU A 91 5.04 28.02 -12.04
N SER A 92 4.42 27.15 -12.83
CA SER A 92 4.02 27.43 -14.22
C SER A 92 2.96 28.53 -14.29
N THR A 93 1.96 28.50 -13.39
CA THR A 93 0.95 29.57 -13.29
C THR A 93 1.57 30.91 -12.91
N LYS A 94 2.47 30.94 -11.91
CA LYS A 94 3.18 32.16 -11.51
C LYS A 94 3.99 32.77 -12.66
N GLN A 95 4.72 31.95 -13.42
CA GLN A 95 5.46 32.41 -14.60
C GLN A 95 4.54 32.96 -15.70
N ALA A 96 3.37 32.35 -15.91
CA ALA A 96 2.39 32.83 -16.87
C ALA A 96 1.80 34.19 -16.47
N ASP A 97 1.54 34.39 -15.18
CA ASP A 97 1.03 35.66 -14.64
C ASP A 97 2.07 36.78 -14.74
N GLU A 98 3.34 36.52 -14.40
CA GLU A 98 4.44 37.48 -14.55
C GLU A 98 4.62 37.93 -16.01
N LEU A 99 4.60 36.98 -16.97
CA LEU A 99 4.67 37.29 -18.40
C LEU A 99 3.48 38.13 -18.90
N ASN A 100 2.31 37.99 -18.28
CA ASN A 100 1.13 38.79 -18.61
C ASN A 100 1.19 40.19 -17.99
N GLU A 101 1.77 40.34 -16.80
CA GLU A 101 2.01 41.66 -16.19
C GLU A 101 3.05 42.47 -16.97
N GLU A 102 4.14 41.84 -17.44
CA GLU A 102 5.14 42.50 -18.28
C GLU A 102 4.54 43.00 -19.60
N LYS A 103 3.62 42.23 -20.21
CA LYS A 103 2.90 42.65 -21.43
C LYS A 103 1.97 43.83 -21.18
N LYS A 104 1.37 43.93 -19.99
CA LYS A 104 0.53 45.08 -19.59
C LYS A 104 1.34 46.34 -19.30
N ALA A 105 2.64 46.22 -19.03
CA ALA A 105 3.54 47.34 -18.79
C ALA A 105 4.19 47.92 -20.07
N GLY A 106 3.81 47.42 -21.27
CA GLY A 106 4.25 47.93 -22.56
C GLY A 106 3.70 49.32 -22.93
N PRO A 107 4.37 50.08 -23.83
CA PRO A 107 4.30 51.53 -23.88
C PRO A 107 2.97 52.08 -24.43
N ASP A 108 2.39 53.01 -23.66
CA ASP A 108 1.43 54.09 -24.01
C ASP A 108 0.37 53.74 -25.08
N GLU A 109 -0.81 53.35 -24.60
CA GLU A 109 -2.05 53.05 -25.35
C GLU A 109 -2.64 54.22 -26.17
N SER A 110 -1.89 55.29 -26.42
CA SER A 110 -2.31 56.36 -27.34
C SER A 110 -2.09 55.99 -28.81
N LYS A 111 -2.77 54.95 -29.31
CA LYS A 111 -3.21 54.73 -30.73
C LYS A 111 -3.53 53.24 -30.96
N ASN A 112 -4.80 52.86 -30.88
CA ASN A 112 -5.46 52.03 -31.91
C ASN A 112 -6.92 51.75 -31.51
N LEU A 113 -7.83 52.51 -32.12
CA LEU A 113 -9.24 52.18 -32.24
C LEU A 113 -9.45 51.45 -33.58
N ASN A 114 -10.35 50.46 -33.56
CA ASN A 114 -10.92 49.71 -34.69
C ASN A 114 -10.20 48.41 -35.08
N PHE A 115 -10.58 47.30 -34.44
CA PHE A 115 -10.91 46.06 -35.14
C PHE A 115 -11.69 45.12 -34.20
N GLU A 116 -13.02 45.17 -34.25
CA GLU A 116 -13.87 44.11 -33.72
C GLU A 116 -14.03 43.06 -34.82
N GLU A 117 -13.56 41.83 -34.58
CA GLU A 117 -13.90 40.68 -35.41
C GLU A 117 -14.41 39.54 -34.52
N GLU A 118 -15.70 39.26 -34.73
CA GLU A 118 -16.48 38.14 -34.20
C GLU A 118 -15.86 36.80 -34.61
N ILE A 119 -15.44 35.99 -33.62
CA ILE A 119 -15.13 34.58 -33.82
C ILE A 119 -16.09 33.74 -32.98
N ASN A 120 -16.99 33.05 -33.69
CA ASN A 120 -17.83 31.96 -33.20
C ASN A 120 -16.98 30.88 -32.52
N ARG A 121 -17.25 30.64 -31.23
CA ARG A 121 -16.86 29.42 -30.51
C ARG A 121 -18.12 28.70 -30.05
N GLU A 122 -18.67 27.87 -30.92
CA GLU A 122 -19.56 26.79 -30.53
C GLU A 122 -18.71 25.50 -30.39
N ASP A 123 -18.93 24.79 -29.28
CA ASP A 123 -18.60 23.36 -29.03
C ASP A 123 -17.18 22.90 -28.66
N GLU A 124 -16.51 23.59 -27.72
CA GLU A 124 -15.58 22.92 -26.79
C GLU A 124 -16.05 23.13 -25.34
N VAL A 125 -16.80 22.16 -24.80
CA VAL A 125 -17.09 22.10 -23.36
C VAL A 125 -15.82 21.69 -22.64
N ALA A 126 -14.94 22.65 -22.39
CA ALA A 126 -13.77 22.47 -21.53
C ALA A 126 -14.23 22.22 -20.09
N CYS A 127 -13.68 21.17 -19.46
CA CYS A 127 -13.86 20.92 -18.04
C CYS A 127 -13.26 22.11 -17.26
N THR A 128 -14.09 22.88 -16.56
CA THR A 128 -13.61 24.01 -15.76
C THR A 128 -12.94 23.49 -14.47
N PRO A 129 -11.95 24.20 -13.89
CA PRO A 129 -11.25 23.78 -12.67
C PRO A 129 -12.13 23.69 -11.40
N THR A 130 -13.42 24.00 -11.53
CA THR A 130 -14.36 24.16 -10.41
C THR A 130 -15.46 23.11 -10.40
N CYS A 131 -15.31 21.98 -11.12
CA CYS A 131 -16.34 20.93 -11.06
C CYS A 131 -16.33 20.26 -9.67
N GLU A 132 -17.45 20.37 -8.95
CA GLU A 132 -17.67 19.63 -7.71
C GLU A 132 -17.70 18.11 -8.00
N GLU A 133 -17.07 17.30 -7.14
CA GLU A 133 -16.76 15.88 -7.36
C GLU A 133 -17.97 15.02 -7.79
N ASP A 134 -19.18 15.38 -7.35
CA ASP A 134 -20.41 14.64 -7.60
C ASP A 134 -21.14 15.02 -8.90
N GLN A 135 -20.67 16.05 -9.61
CA GLN A 135 -21.36 16.62 -10.77
C GLN A 135 -20.56 16.58 -12.07
N CYS A 136 -19.38 15.96 -12.11
CA CYS A 136 -18.60 15.87 -13.35
C CYS A 136 -19.36 15.02 -14.39
N PRO A 137 -19.86 15.60 -15.49
CA PRO A 137 -20.71 14.86 -16.45
C PRO A 137 -19.92 13.85 -17.30
N PHE A 138 -18.58 13.83 -17.15
CA PHE A 138 -17.66 13.06 -17.98
C PHE A 138 -17.04 11.84 -17.28
N VAL A 139 -17.15 11.75 -15.95
CA VAL A 139 -16.57 10.68 -15.15
C VAL A 139 -17.69 9.98 -14.40
N SER A 140 -17.90 8.68 -14.68
CA SER A 140 -18.78 7.88 -13.83
C SER A 140 -18.15 7.71 -12.45
N VAL A 141 -18.96 7.42 -11.42
CA VAL A 141 -18.48 7.06 -10.06
C VAL A 141 -17.45 5.91 -10.07
N ARG A 142 -17.31 5.20 -11.20
CA ARG A 142 -16.35 4.10 -11.42
C ARG A 142 -15.09 4.50 -12.19
N GLY A 143 -14.87 5.78 -12.50
CA GLY A 143 -13.66 6.24 -13.20
C GLY A 143 -13.55 5.79 -14.67
N VAL A 144 -14.60 5.20 -15.24
CA VAL A 144 -14.62 4.83 -16.67
C VAL A 144 -15.09 6.05 -17.46
N THR A 145 -14.19 6.61 -18.28
CA THR A 145 -14.57 7.64 -19.26
C THR A 145 -15.40 6.98 -20.37
N LYS A 146 -16.44 7.66 -20.84
CA LYS A 146 -17.14 7.24 -22.07
C LYS A 146 -16.10 7.22 -23.20
N SER A 147 -16.11 6.15 -24.00
CA SER A 147 -15.20 5.96 -25.14
C SER A 147 -15.17 7.23 -26.01
N GLY A 148 -13.98 7.84 -26.15
CA GLY A 148 -13.76 9.00 -27.02
C GLY A 148 -13.58 10.35 -26.32
N ILE A 149 -13.67 10.44 -24.99
CA ILE A 149 -13.43 11.69 -24.24
C ILE A 149 -12.00 11.71 -23.68
N LYS A 150 -11.25 12.80 -23.96
CA LYS A 150 -9.94 13.07 -23.33
C LYS A 150 -10.13 13.21 -21.81
N GLN A 151 -9.40 12.41 -21.05
CA GLN A 151 -9.55 12.22 -19.60
C GLN A 151 -9.42 13.53 -18.80
N CYS A 152 -10.12 13.62 -17.66
CA CYS A 152 -10.05 14.76 -16.74
C CYS A 152 -8.65 14.86 -16.09
N PRO A 153 -7.92 15.98 -16.21
CA PRO A 153 -6.58 16.14 -15.64
C PRO A 153 -6.52 15.96 -14.11
N ILE A 154 -7.60 16.34 -13.41
CA ILE A 154 -7.72 16.26 -11.95
C ILE A 154 -7.74 14.80 -11.45
N TRP A 155 -8.18 13.85 -12.28
CA TRP A 155 -8.29 12.44 -11.90
C TRP A 155 -6.98 11.65 -12.12
N ILE A 156 -6.18 12.05 -13.11
CA ILE A 156 -4.89 11.43 -13.46
C ILE A 156 -3.82 11.70 -12.40
N ALA A 157 -3.92 12.84 -11.70
CA ALA A 157 -2.95 13.28 -10.70
C ALA A 157 -3.17 12.71 -9.28
N LYS A 158 -3.99 11.66 -9.08
CA LYS A 158 -4.34 11.16 -7.73
C LYS A 158 -3.92 9.71 -7.43
N HIS A 159 -3.21 9.04 -8.33
CA HIS A 159 -2.85 7.62 -8.15
C HIS A 159 -1.51 7.25 -8.79
N PRO A 160 -0.41 7.05 -8.03
CA PRO A 160 0.88 6.62 -8.58
C PRO A 160 0.81 5.30 -9.37
N TRP A 161 -0.02 4.34 -8.95
CA TRP A 161 -0.22 3.06 -9.66
C TRP A 161 -1.18 3.14 -10.86
N THR A 162 -1.96 4.22 -10.97
CA THR A 162 -2.79 4.48 -12.16
C THR A 162 -1.96 5.25 -13.17
N TYR A 163 -1.14 6.19 -12.71
CA TYR A 163 -0.17 6.89 -13.55
C TYR A 163 0.93 5.97 -14.08
N GLU A 164 1.48 5.03 -13.28
CA GLU A 164 2.42 4.00 -13.77
C GLU A 164 1.86 3.20 -14.96
N ARG A 165 0.54 2.96 -15.01
CA ARG A 165 -0.13 2.35 -16.18
C ARG A 165 -0.15 3.28 -17.39
N GLU A 166 -0.28 4.58 -17.18
CA GLU A 166 -0.53 5.58 -18.22
C GLU A 166 0.75 6.13 -18.87
N VAL A 167 1.85 6.30 -18.13
CA VAL A 167 3.04 6.98 -18.70
C VAL A 167 4.02 6.15 -19.48
N HIS A 168 3.95 4.81 -19.47
CA HIS A 168 4.93 3.96 -20.19
C HIS A 168 6.37 4.51 -20.05
N ARG A 169 6.76 4.96 -18.84
CA ARG A 169 8.14 5.40 -18.69
C ARG A 169 9.02 4.18 -18.94
N PRO A 170 10.16 4.35 -19.61
CA PRO A 170 11.27 3.43 -19.42
C PRO A 170 11.71 3.67 -17.97
N MET A 171 11.05 3.00 -17.02
CA MET A 171 11.78 2.62 -15.81
C MET A 171 12.98 1.81 -16.30
N ILE A 172 14.02 1.75 -15.48
CA ILE A 172 15.16 0.88 -15.76
C ILE A 172 14.57 -0.53 -15.71
N ASP A 173 14.04 -1.00 -16.84
CA ASP A 173 13.38 -2.28 -17.00
C ASP A 173 14.51 -3.29 -16.91
N ALA A 174 14.87 -3.68 -15.69
CA ALA A 174 15.41 -5.00 -15.49
C ALA A 174 14.24 -5.91 -15.80
N PRO A 175 14.19 -6.49 -17.02
CA PRO A 175 13.02 -7.22 -17.39
C PRO A 175 12.98 -8.47 -16.52
N ILE A 176 11.82 -8.77 -15.92
CA ILE A 176 11.74 -9.95 -15.04
C ILE A 176 11.61 -11.16 -15.95
N TYR A 177 12.59 -12.04 -15.84
CA TYR A 177 12.61 -13.30 -16.57
C TYR A 177 11.60 -14.26 -15.95
N ILE A 178 10.56 -14.56 -16.72
CA ILE A 178 9.54 -15.56 -16.43
C ILE A 178 9.84 -16.77 -17.30
N GLN A 179 10.06 -17.93 -16.68
CA GLN A 179 10.14 -19.18 -17.40
C GLN A 179 8.74 -19.67 -17.73
N ASN A 180 8.42 -19.74 -19.02
CA ASN A 180 7.22 -20.40 -19.51
C ASN A 180 7.62 -21.70 -20.20
N GLU A 181 6.99 -22.81 -19.80
CA GLU A 181 7.12 -24.06 -20.53
C GLU A 181 6.08 -24.08 -21.66
N TYR A 182 6.53 -23.79 -22.88
CA TYR A 182 5.70 -23.90 -24.08
C TYR A 182 6.22 -25.09 -24.91
N ASN A 183 5.37 -26.10 -25.12
CA ASN A 183 5.72 -27.32 -25.85
C ASN A 183 6.96 -28.09 -25.33
N GLY A 184 7.21 -28.06 -24.01
CA GLY A 184 8.36 -28.73 -23.40
C GLY A 184 9.70 -28.03 -23.65
N GLN A 185 9.69 -26.81 -24.19
CA GLN A 185 10.84 -25.92 -24.23
C GLN A 185 10.65 -24.81 -23.20
N MET A 186 11.69 -24.59 -22.40
CA MET A 186 11.73 -23.48 -21.44
C MET A 186 12.07 -22.21 -22.21
N GLU A 187 11.07 -21.37 -22.46
CA GLU A 187 11.27 -20.04 -23.00
C GLU A 187 11.35 -19.04 -21.86
N GLU A 188 12.39 -18.21 -21.88
CA GLU A 188 12.57 -17.12 -20.93
C GLU A 188 11.86 -15.89 -21.50
N THR A 189 10.60 -15.71 -21.10
CA THR A 189 9.82 -14.53 -21.46
C THR A 189 10.07 -13.42 -20.45
N THR A 190 10.43 -12.25 -20.93
CA THR A 190 10.63 -11.07 -20.10
C THR A 190 9.33 -10.32 -19.91
N THR A 191 8.86 -10.23 -18.67
CA THR A 191 7.73 -9.37 -18.29
C THR A 191 8.23 -8.18 -17.50
N VAL A 192 7.82 -6.98 -17.92
CA VAL A 192 8.09 -5.75 -17.17
C VAL A 192 7.02 -5.61 -16.08
N VAL A 193 7.46 -5.50 -14.83
CA VAL A 193 6.57 -5.19 -13.71
C VAL A 193 6.31 -3.69 -13.69
N HIS A 194 5.08 -3.31 -14.00
CA HIS A 194 4.66 -1.91 -14.15
C HIS A 194 3.44 -1.57 -13.28
N ASP A 195 2.83 -2.56 -12.63
CA ASP A 195 1.73 -2.36 -11.71
C ASP A 195 1.64 -3.48 -10.67
N ARG A 196 0.66 -3.37 -9.76
CA ARG A 196 0.40 -4.38 -8.74
C ARG A 196 0.13 -5.77 -9.35
N SER A 197 -0.67 -5.83 -10.42
CA SER A 197 -1.10 -7.10 -11.02
C SER A 197 0.06 -7.86 -11.65
N SER A 198 0.90 -7.14 -12.41
CA SER A 198 2.14 -7.65 -13.01
C SER A 198 3.18 -8.02 -11.94
N ALA A 199 3.28 -7.27 -10.85
CA ALA A 199 4.14 -7.64 -9.72
C ALA A 199 3.72 -8.97 -9.08
N HIS A 200 2.42 -9.19 -8.88
CA HIS A 200 1.91 -10.47 -8.38
C HIS A 200 2.11 -11.60 -9.38
N PHE A 201 1.82 -11.35 -10.66
CA PHE A 201 2.05 -12.32 -11.71
C PHE A 201 3.53 -12.77 -11.75
N ALA A 202 4.46 -11.82 -11.67
CA ALA A 202 5.89 -12.10 -11.59
C ALA A 202 6.26 -12.90 -10.33
N GLY A 203 5.65 -12.59 -9.18
CA GLY A 203 5.85 -13.37 -7.96
C GLY A 203 5.30 -14.80 -8.07
N TRP A 204 4.13 -14.97 -8.70
CA TRP A 204 3.54 -16.30 -8.90
C TRP A 204 4.41 -17.19 -9.78
N HIS A 205 5.05 -16.61 -10.79
CA HIS A 205 5.92 -17.31 -11.73
C HIS A 205 7.41 -17.17 -11.43
N CYS A 206 7.76 -16.80 -10.19
CA CYS A 206 9.16 -16.63 -9.82
C CYS A 206 9.89 -17.98 -9.82
N ILE A 207 11.02 -18.06 -10.53
CA ILE A 207 11.86 -19.28 -10.64
C ILE A 207 12.47 -19.74 -9.31
N LYS A 208 12.40 -18.92 -8.26
CA LYS A 208 12.84 -19.28 -6.91
C LYS A 208 11.84 -20.22 -6.20
N ARG A 209 10.60 -20.31 -6.71
CA ARG A 209 9.56 -21.21 -6.16
C ARG A 209 9.83 -22.66 -6.53
N PRO A 210 9.37 -23.63 -5.72
CA PRO A 210 9.32 -25.03 -6.13
C PRO A 210 8.60 -25.19 -7.47
N LYS A 211 9.06 -26.10 -8.32
CA LYS A 211 8.52 -26.27 -9.68
C LYS A 211 7.01 -26.52 -9.69
N ASP A 212 6.52 -27.27 -8.73
CA ASP A 212 5.10 -27.61 -8.61
C ASP A 212 4.24 -26.42 -8.14
N ASP A 213 4.87 -25.36 -7.61
CA ASP A 213 4.21 -24.15 -7.10
C ASP A 213 4.25 -22.97 -8.07
N ILE A 214 5.04 -23.04 -9.14
CA ILE A 214 5.13 -21.99 -10.16
C ILE A 214 3.76 -21.80 -10.81
N GLY A 215 3.30 -20.55 -10.86
CA GLY A 215 1.99 -20.16 -11.39
C GLY A 215 0.84 -20.27 -10.38
N GLN A 216 1.05 -20.91 -9.22
CA GLN A 216 0.05 -20.91 -8.16
C GLN A 216 -0.07 -19.52 -7.53
N HIS A 217 -1.27 -19.14 -7.09
CA HIS A 217 -1.48 -17.88 -6.39
C HIS A 217 -0.91 -17.93 -4.96
N PHE A 218 -0.96 -16.79 -4.26
CA PHE A 218 -0.71 -16.75 -2.82
C PHE A 218 -1.74 -17.63 -2.10
N MET A 219 -1.25 -18.56 -1.29
CA MET A 219 -2.05 -19.46 -0.48
C MET A 219 -2.30 -18.87 0.91
N LEU A 220 -3.05 -19.60 1.74
CA LEU A 220 -3.46 -19.13 3.05
C LEU A 220 -2.28 -18.93 4.00
N ASP A 221 -1.34 -19.85 4.00
CA ASP A 221 -0.11 -19.78 4.78
C ASP A 221 0.77 -18.60 4.36
N ASP A 222 0.96 -18.38 3.05
CA ASP A 222 1.67 -17.21 2.51
C ASP A 222 1.06 -15.91 3.06
N CYS A 223 -0.27 -15.80 3.00
CA CYS A 223 -1.00 -14.63 3.47
C CYS A 223 -0.85 -14.41 4.98
N ARG A 224 -0.90 -15.49 5.78
CA ARG A 224 -0.75 -15.41 7.24
C ARG A 224 0.68 -15.05 7.64
N ALA A 225 1.68 -15.65 7.01
CA ALA A 225 3.08 -15.29 7.22
C ALA A 225 3.36 -13.83 6.84
N TRP A 226 2.82 -13.38 5.71
CA TRP A 226 2.92 -12.00 5.24
C TRP A 226 2.28 -11.01 6.23
N MET A 227 1.10 -11.33 6.78
CA MET A 227 0.42 -10.50 7.79
C MET A 227 1.22 -10.39 9.09
N ARG A 228 1.78 -11.50 9.60
CA ARG A 228 2.62 -11.51 10.81
C ARG A 228 3.79 -10.55 10.70
N LEU A 229 4.53 -10.64 9.59
CA LEU A 229 5.69 -9.77 9.35
C LEU A 229 5.28 -8.30 9.17
N HIS A 230 4.12 -8.03 8.57
CA HIS A 230 3.55 -6.68 8.48
C HIS A 230 3.29 -6.08 9.87
N PHE A 231 2.53 -6.79 10.71
CA PHE A 231 2.19 -6.28 12.03
C PHE A 231 3.42 -6.12 12.93
N TRP A 232 4.38 -7.05 12.84
CA TRP A 232 5.65 -6.88 13.51
C TRP A 232 6.40 -5.64 13.01
N ALA A 233 6.43 -5.37 11.70
CA ALA A 233 7.03 -4.16 11.14
C ALA A 233 6.37 -2.88 11.64
N CYS A 234 5.03 -2.86 11.78
CA CYS A 234 4.33 -1.72 12.38
C CYS A 234 4.77 -1.47 13.83
N ARG A 235 4.92 -2.53 14.65
CA ARG A 235 5.41 -2.41 16.03
C ARG A 235 6.84 -1.89 16.07
N SER A 236 7.70 -2.45 15.22
CA SER A 236 9.12 -2.06 15.11
C SER A 236 9.29 -0.59 14.73
N ALA A 237 8.46 -0.12 13.79
CA ALA A 237 8.41 1.27 13.35
C ALA A 237 7.80 2.23 14.39
N GLY A 238 7.29 1.72 15.52
CA GLY A 238 6.62 2.52 16.54
C GLY A 238 5.23 3.00 16.14
N LEU A 239 4.62 2.39 15.13
CA LEU A 239 3.27 2.73 14.65
C LEU A 239 2.17 2.07 15.47
N PHE A 240 2.46 0.92 16.09
CA PHE A 240 1.52 0.18 16.92
C PHE A 240 1.86 0.34 18.39
N TYR A 241 0.83 0.36 19.24
CA TYR A 241 1.06 0.44 20.68
C TYR A 241 1.53 -0.92 21.17
N THR A 242 2.69 -0.93 21.83
CA THR A 242 3.25 -2.15 22.41
C THR A 242 3.69 -1.84 23.84
N PRO A 243 3.03 -2.39 24.87
CA PRO A 243 3.43 -2.19 26.26
C PRO A 243 4.88 -2.62 26.51
N ASP A 244 5.32 -3.70 25.87
CA ASP A 244 6.68 -4.26 25.97
C ASP A 244 7.55 -3.91 24.75
N TYR A 245 7.60 -2.62 24.42
CA TYR A 245 8.35 -2.15 23.25
C TYR A 245 9.87 -2.43 23.34
N HIS A 246 10.41 -2.52 24.56
CA HIS A 246 11.83 -2.82 24.77
C HIS A 246 12.17 -4.25 24.32
N GLY A 247 11.34 -5.25 24.67
CA GLY A 247 11.55 -6.62 24.23
C GLY A 247 11.57 -6.79 22.70
N ILE A 248 10.70 -6.06 21.97
CA ILE A 248 10.69 -6.10 20.50
C ILE A 248 11.97 -5.51 19.91
N LYS A 249 12.45 -4.38 20.45
CA LYS A 249 13.68 -3.73 19.96
C LYS A 249 14.91 -4.60 20.10
N ASP A 250 15.01 -5.36 21.18
CA ASP A 250 16.14 -6.25 21.42
C ASP A 250 16.18 -7.37 20.37
N ILE A 251 15.01 -7.91 20.01
CA ILE A 251 14.88 -8.91 18.93
C ILE A 251 15.21 -8.28 17.56
N ASP A 252 14.77 -7.06 17.30
CA ASP A 252 15.10 -6.35 16.06
C ASP A 252 16.58 -6.08 15.92
N GLY A 253 17.27 -5.76 17.03
CA GLY A 253 18.72 -5.59 17.05
C GLY A 253 19.48 -6.87 16.67
N ALA A 254 18.97 -8.05 17.07
CA ALA A 254 19.54 -9.33 16.68
C ALA A 254 19.39 -9.56 15.16
N LEU A 255 18.26 -9.17 14.57
CA LEU A 255 18.08 -9.26 13.13
C LEU A 255 18.89 -8.18 12.37
N THR A 256 18.92 -6.94 12.82
CA THR A 256 19.37 -5.79 12.02
C THR A 256 20.86 -5.44 12.15
N GLN A 257 21.75 -6.36 12.52
CA GLN A 257 23.23 -6.15 12.51
C GLN A 257 23.82 -5.77 11.12
N VAL A 258 22.99 -5.50 10.13
CA VAL A 258 23.37 -5.13 8.77
C VAL A 258 23.29 -3.61 8.62
N ASN A 259 24.47 -2.98 8.63
CA ASN A 259 24.80 -1.61 8.19
C ASN A 259 24.40 -0.45 9.12
N GLY A 260 25.34 -0.06 9.98
CA GLY A 260 25.23 1.01 10.98
C GLY A 260 25.14 2.44 10.42
N ASN A 261 24.00 2.79 9.81
CA ASN A 261 23.73 4.19 9.42
C ASN A 261 22.25 4.61 9.61
N SER A 262 21.60 4.14 10.68
CA SER A 262 20.13 4.24 10.87
C SER A 262 19.61 5.39 11.73
N ASP A 263 20.47 6.22 12.32
CA ASP A 263 20.01 7.26 13.26
C ASP A 263 19.26 8.43 12.59
N SER A 264 19.46 8.68 11.28
CA SER A 264 18.84 9.82 10.60
C SER A 264 17.34 9.65 10.33
N ASN A 265 16.80 8.43 10.43
CA ASN A 265 15.40 8.13 10.15
C ASN A 265 14.57 7.87 11.42
N LYS A 266 15.13 8.08 12.61
CA LYS A 266 14.35 7.94 13.83
C LYS A 266 13.34 9.09 13.92
N PRO A 267 12.04 8.83 14.14
CA PRO A 267 11.08 9.90 14.35
C PRO A 267 11.55 10.77 15.52
N LYS A 268 11.50 12.10 15.32
CA LYS A 268 11.99 13.08 16.32
C LYS A 268 11.25 12.96 17.66
N GLU A 269 9.98 12.52 17.61
CA GLU A 269 9.14 12.29 18.78
C GLU A 269 8.37 10.97 18.64
N ALA A 270 8.14 10.28 19.76
CA ALA A 270 7.32 9.08 19.77
C ALA A 270 5.84 9.43 19.57
N LEU A 271 5.13 8.63 18.79
CA LEU A 271 3.69 8.80 18.59
C LEU A 271 2.92 8.67 19.90
N SER A 272 1.83 9.42 20.04
CA SER A 272 0.93 9.27 21.18
C SER A 272 0.33 7.86 21.21
N LYS A 273 0.05 7.33 22.40
CA LYS A 273 -0.63 6.04 22.57
C LYS A 273 -1.97 6.01 21.83
N GLU A 274 -2.69 7.13 21.83
CA GLU A 274 -3.98 7.25 21.15
C GLU A 274 -3.83 7.10 19.62
N THR A 275 -2.88 7.83 19.02
CA THR A 275 -2.57 7.73 17.58
C THR A 275 -2.15 6.31 17.19
N GLN A 276 -1.32 5.67 18.00
CA GLN A 276 -0.89 4.28 17.75
C GLN A 276 -2.07 3.31 17.77
N ILE A 277 -2.99 3.44 18.74
CA ILE A 277 -4.19 2.60 18.82
C ILE A 277 -5.12 2.84 17.62
N LYS A 278 -5.35 4.11 17.25
CA LYS A 278 -6.16 4.48 16.07
C LYS A 278 -5.58 3.87 14.79
N PHE A 279 -4.26 3.99 14.60
CA PHE A 279 -3.59 3.42 13.43
C PHE A 279 -3.62 1.89 13.44
N GLU A 280 -3.35 1.23 14.56
CA GLU A 280 -3.42 -0.23 14.68
C GLU A 280 -4.82 -0.75 14.31
N GLN A 281 -5.89 -0.16 14.87
CA GLN A 281 -7.26 -0.56 14.56
C GLN A 281 -7.60 -0.41 13.08
N TRP A 282 -7.25 0.73 12.47
CA TRP A 282 -7.48 0.98 11.06
C TRP A 282 -6.65 0.02 10.19
N TYR A 283 -5.35 -0.09 10.46
CA TYR A 283 -4.42 -0.88 9.65
C TYR A 283 -4.71 -2.37 9.69
N THR A 284 -5.14 -2.92 10.83
CA THR A 284 -5.60 -4.30 10.93
C THR A 284 -6.84 -4.55 10.06
N ARG A 285 -7.83 -3.64 10.06
CA ARG A 285 -9.00 -3.77 9.17
C ARG A 285 -8.62 -3.63 7.69
N PHE A 286 -7.73 -2.68 7.40
CA PHE A 286 -7.19 -2.46 6.06
C PHE A 286 -6.50 -3.70 5.50
N LEU A 287 -5.56 -4.29 6.25
CA LEU A 287 -4.89 -5.52 5.85
C LEU A 287 -5.88 -6.69 5.71
N GLY A 288 -6.83 -6.83 6.63
CA GLY A 288 -7.86 -7.85 6.53
C GLY A 288 -8.74 -7.72 5.30
N HIS A 289 -9.08 -6.49 4.90
CA HIS A 289 -9.80 -6.24 3.66
C HIS A 289 -8.93 -6.56 2.43
N PHE A 290 -7.67 -6.15 2.46
CA PHE A 290 -6.76 -6.26 1.33
C PHE A 290 -6.34 -7.70 1.05
N VAL A 291 -6.01 -8.45 2.10
CA VAL A 291 -5.54 -9.84 1.97
C VAL A 291 -6.56 -10.75 1.28
N ARG A 292 -7.85 -10.39 1.35
CA ARG A 292 -8.96 -11.06 0.66
C ARG A 292 -8.78 -11.13 -0.87
N VAL A 293 -8.02 -10.19 -1.46
CA VAL A 293 -7.74 -10.16 -2.90
C VAL A 293 -6.81 -11.32 -3.29
N TYR A 294 -5.95 -11.77 -2.37
CA TYR A 294 -5.03 -12.88 -2.58
C TYR A 294 -5.69 -14.20 -2.21
N GLU A 295 -6.16 -14.30 -0.97
CA GLU A 295 -6.79 -15.49 -0.42
C GLU A 295 -8.05 -15.12 0.34
N ARG A 296 -9.21 -15.58 -0.14
CA ARG A 296 -10.52 -15.24 0.42
C ARG A 296 -10.71 -15.77 1.84
N GLN A 297 -9.96 -16.80 2.23
CA GLN A 297 -9.99 -17.41 3.56
C GLN A 297 -9.09 -16.71 4.58
N ALA A 298 -8.18 -15.82 4.16
CA ALA A 298 -7.23 -15.16 5.05
C ALA A 298 -7.81 -14.10 6.01
N PRO A 299 -8.82 -13.28 5.64
CA PRO A 299 -9.27 -12.17 6.49
C PRO A 299 -9.58 -12.52 7.95
N PRO A 300 -10.28 -13.63 8.27
CA PRO A 300 -10.56 -13.99 9.67
C PRO A 300 -9.33 -14.22 10.56
N PHE A 301 -8.14 -14.43 9.99
CA PHE A 301 -6.91 -14.64 10.75
C PHE A 301 -6.19 -13.35 11.12
N THR A 302 -6.52 -12.24 10.47
CA THR A 302 -5.80 -10.96 10.61
C THR A 302 -5.62 -10.50 12.06
N LEU A 303 -6.66 -10.61 12.90
CA LEU A 303 -6.57 -10.26 14.32
C LEU A 303 -5.60 -11.17 15.08
N THR A 304 -5.68 -12.48 14.84
CA THR A 304 -4.77 -13.45 15.45
C THR A 304 -3.32 -13.22 15.02
N GLU A 305 -3.08 -12.83 13.76
CA GLU A 305 -1.72 -12.52 13.29
C GLU A 305 -1.21 -11.19 13.87
N ALA A 306 -2.10 -10.22 14.12
CA ALA A 306 -1.76 -8.99 14.83
C ALA A 306 -1.39 -9.26 16.31
N GLU A 307 -2.11 -10.18 16.96
CA GLU A 307 -1.81 -10.66 18.32
C GLU A 307 -0.49 -11.42 18.38
N TRP A 308 -0.23 -12.32 17.42
CA TRP A 308 1.05 -13.03 17.31
C TRP A 308 2.23 -12.07 17.29
N SER A 309 2.12 -10.98 16.53
CA SER A 309 3.20 -9.97 16.44
C SER A 309 3.41 -9.18 17.74
N ALA A 310 2.44 -9.20 18.67
CA ALA A 310 2.52 -8.51 19.95
C ALA A 310 3.22 -9.34 21.03
N ASP A 311 3.32 -10.66 20.83
CA ASP A 311 3.96 -11.58 21.79
C ASP A 311 5.46 -11.71 21.51
N VAL A 312 6.28 -11.16 22.42
CA VAL A 312 7.74 -11.20 22.34
C VAL A 312 8.27 -12.64 22.30
N ASN A 313 7.58 -13.61 22.88
CA ASN A 313 7.98 -15.02 22.82
C ASN A 313 7.77 -15.61 21.44
N CYS A 314 6.66 -15.26 20.76
CA CYS A 314 6.42 -15.65 19.37
C CYS A 314 7.51 -15.07 18.45
N LEU A 315 7.88 -13.81 18.65
CA LEU A 315 8.94 -13.17 17.88
C LEU A 315 10.31 -13.81 18.13
N ARG A 316 10.63 -14.16 19.38
CA ARG A 316 11.88 -14.84 19.74
C ARG A 316 11.95 -16.22 19.09
N ALA A 317 10.89 -17.02 19.20
CA ALA A 317 10.80 -18.33 18.58
C ALA A 317 10.96 -18.25 17.05
N TYR A 318 10.36 -17.24 16.40
CA TYR A 318 10.56 -17.00 14.97
C TYR A 318 12.03 -16.77 14.61
N VAL A 319 12.74 -15.92 15.36
CA VAL A 319 14.16 -15.63 15.10
C VAL A 319 15.02 -16.86 15.34
N GLU A 320 14.83 -17.56 16.45
CA GLU A 320 15.55 -18.81 16.76
C GLU A 320 15.36 -19.87 15.66
N ALA A 321 14.15 -20.00 15.12
CA ALA A 321 13.86 -20.92 14.03
C ALA A 321 14.53 -20.51 12.71
N LEU A 322 14.57 -19.21 12.39
CA LEU A 322 15.34 -18.72 11.22
C LEU A 322 16.84 -19.04 11.35
N GLU A 323 17.41 -18.90 12.54
CA GLU A 323 18.83 -19.25 12.81
C GLU A 323 19.10 -20.75 12.61
N GLN A 324 18.09 -21.59 12.83
CA GLN A 324 18.14 -23.03 12.58
C GLN A 324 17.89 -23.39 11.11
N GLY A 325 17.67 -22.41 10.23
CA GLY A 325 17.37 -22.63 8.81
C GLY A 325 15.93 -23.05 8.53
N LEU A 326 15.04 -22.96 9.54
CA LEU A 326 13.60 -23.13 9.36
C LEU A 326 12.96 -21.83 8.89
N HIS A 327 11.65 -21.85 8.61
CA HIS A 327 10.93 -20.64 8.19
C HIS A 327 10.36 -19.82 9.36
N GLY A 328 10.34 -20.37 10.58
CA GLY A 328 9.98 -19.69 11.82
C GLY A 328 8.49 -19.46 12.05
N MET A 329 7.64 -20.10 11.25
CA MET A 329 6.18 -20.00 11.33
C MET A 329 5.54 -21.38 11.13
N GLU A 330 6.08 -22.38 11.84
CA GLU A 330 5.72 -23.80 11.76
C GLU A 330 4.24 -24.06 12.11
N ASP A 331 3.61 -23.12 12.83
CA ASP A 331 2.17 -23.16 13.14
C ASP A 331 1.28 -22.59 12.00
N VAL A 332 1.86 -22.22 10.88
CA VAL A 332 1.19 -21.59 9.73
C VAL A 332 1.55 -22.22 8.39
N VAL A 333 2.83 -22.45 8.12
CA VAL A 333 3.30 -22.99 6.83
C VAL A 333 3.04 -24.49 6.75
N ASP A 334 2.61 -24.97 5.58
CA ASP A 334 2.22 -26.37 5.31
C ASP A 334 1.01 -26.87 6.12
N VAL A 335 0.35 -25.96 6.82
CA VAL A 335 -0.83 -26.24 7.60
C VAL A 335 -2.08 -26.07 6.73
N THR A 336 -2.72 -27.19 6.37
CA THR A 336 -3.99 -27.13 5.62
C THR A 336 -5.12 -26.55 6.48
N PHE A 337 -6.09 -25.90 5.81
CA PHE A 337 -7.28 -25.32 6.46
C PHE A 337 -8.04 -26.33 7.33
N ASP A 338 -8.08 -27.59 6.89
CA ASP A 338 -8.82 -28.67 7.54
C ASP A 338 -8.05 -29.36 8.66
N LEU A 339 -6.71 -29.41 8.61
CA LEU A 339 -5.94 -30.12 9.63
C LEU A 339 -5.45 -29.26 10.79
N GLU A 340 -4.95 -28.04 10.62
CA GLU A 340 -4.09 -27.52 11.71
C GLU A 340 -3.93 -26.01 11.78
N ALA A 341 -4.87 -25.17 11.29
CA ALA A 341 -4.81 -23.69 11.45
C ALA A 341 -4.92 -23.21 12.94
N ILE A 342 -4.62 -24.10 13.87
CA ILE A 342 -4.98 -24.18 15.26
C ILE A 342 -3.76 -24.65 16.06
N GLY A 343 -2.74 -23.80 16.15
CA GLY A 343 -1.55 -24.11 16.95
C GLY A 343 -1.57 -23.60 18.40
N LEU A 344 -2.40 -22.62 18.78
CA LEU A 344 -2.23 -21.89 20.06
C LEU A 344 -3.53 -21.39 20.73
N MET A 345 -4.69 -21.93 20.37
CA MET A 345 -5.96 -21.79 21.11
C MET A 345 -6.70 -23.13 21.01
N GLU A 346 -7.55 -23.47 21.98
CA GLU A 346 -8.40 -24.65 21.85
C GLU A 346 -9.16 -24.58 20.51
N PRO A 347 -9.11 -25.64 19.67
CA PRO A 347 -9.71 -25.66 18.34
C PRO A 347 -11.15 -25.16 18.28
N ALA A 348 -11.93 -25.37 19.34
CA ALA A 348 -13.30 -24.88 19.45
C ALA A 348 -13.37 -23.34 19.53
N GLU A 349 -12.56 -22.72 20.40
CA GLU A 349 -12.59 -21.28 20.67
C GLU A 349 -12.14 -20.46 19.46
N ARG A 350 -11.10 -20.90 18.75
CA ARG A 350 -10.61 -20.21 17.55
C ARG A 350 -11.61 -20.34 16.38
N ARG A 351 -12.21 -21.52 16.20
CA ARG A 351 -13.28 -21.71 15.20
C ARG A 351 -14.50 -20.86 15.53
N GLU A 352 -14.85 -20.77 16.79
CA GLU A 352 -15.92 -19.89 17.25
C GLU A 352 -15.59 -18.42 17.01
N ARG A 353 -14.36 -17.98 17.29
CA ARG A 353 -13.89 -16.62 16.98
C ARG A 353 -13.93 -16.31 15.49
N VAL A 354 -13.44 -17.20 14.62
CA VAL A 354 -13.53 -17.04 13.16
C VAL A 354 -14.98 -16.99 12.70
N ARG A 355 -15.85 -17.87 13.22
CA ARG A 355 -17.30 -17.84 12.93
C ARG A 355 -17.94 -16.55 13.43
N TYR A 356 -17.53 -16.07 14.60
CA TYR A 356 -17.99 -14.81 15.17
C TYR A 356 -17.57 -13.63 14.29
N LEU A 357 -16.30 -13.53 13.89
CA LEU A 357 -15.81 -12.47 12.99
C LEU A 357 -16.53 -12.49 11.63
N LYS A 358 -16.77 -13.69 11.07
CA LYS A 358 -17.57 -13.84 9.86
C LYS A 358 -19.02 -13.37 10.06
N ARG A 359 -19.66 -13.74 11.17
CA ARG A 359 -21.05 -13.33 11.51
C ARG A 359 -21.15 -11.85 11.84
N SER A 360 -20.14 -11.28 12.47
CA SER A 360 -20.10 -9.88 12.87
C SER A 360 -19.85 -8.97 11.69
N GLY A 361 -19.48 -9.49 10.51
CA GLY A 361 -19.17 -8.70 9.31
C GLY A 361 -17.80 -8.02 9.36
N TRP A 362 -16.89 -8.51 10.21
CA TRP A 362 -15.50 -8.02 10.24
C TRP A 362 -14.81 -8.31 8.89
N PRO A 363 -13.98 -7.39 8.34
CA PRO A 363 -13.49 -6.13 8.91
C PRO A 363 -14.39 -4.90 8.69
N TYR A 364 -15.59 -5.07 8.11
CA TYR A 364 -16.41 -3.97 7.60
C TYR A 364 -17.36 -3.37 8.62
N ASN A 365 -17.84 -4.17 9.58
CA ASN A 365 -18.77 -3.68 10.59
C ASN A 365 -18.01 -3.06 11.77
N THR A 366 -18.43 -1.85 12.14
CA THR A 366 -17.93 -1.09 13.30
C THR A 366 -18.74 -1.34 14.58
N THR A 367 -19.89 -2.01 14.49
CA THR A 367 -20.89 -2.15 15.57
C THR A 367 -20.60 -3.28 16.57
N GLY A 368 -19.32 -3.59 16.80
CA GLY A 368 -18.88 -4.57 17.80
C GLY A 368 -18.88 -4.01 19.21
#